data_AF-A0A2P5Z2F4-F1
#
_entry.id   AF-A0A2P5Z2F4-F1
#
_cell.length_a   1.000
_cell.length_b   1.000
_cell.length_c   1.000
_cell.angle_alpha   90.00
_cell.angle_beta   90.00
_cell.angle_gamma   90.00
#
_symmetry.space_group_name_H-M   'P 1'
#
loop_
_entity.id
_entity.type
_entity.pdbx_description
1 polymer ?
#
loop_
_entity_poly.entity_id
_entity_poly.type
_entity_poly.pdbx_seq_one_letter_code
_entity_poly.pdbx_strand_id
1 'polypeptide(L)'
;MTPTRPVLQCMRVIGAALVVALSLGAVAQAAPPAQTVTRCGWFDNPTPGNATLVDKDGEWTVGQQGGHQAEGTWPTFPPARWVATGTGSAGYGCACLKVRARDDTQEVTTIVAATAQPLKTCRQDKALQGREPENPLK
;
A
#
# COMPACT_ATOMS: atom_id res chain seq x y z
N MET A 1 -0.73 -93.67 -32.98
CA MET A 1 -1.76 -92.60 -33.07
C MET A 1 -2.31 -92.39 -31.66
N THR A 2 -2.41 -91.11 -31.24
CA THR A 2 -2.61 -90.55 -29.87
C THR A 2 -1.46 -90.80 -28.88
N PRO A 3 -0.93 -89.74 -28.20
CA PRO A 3 -1.53 -89.12 -26.99
C PRO A 3 -1.51 -87.57 -27.00
N THR A 4 -2.46 -86.85 -26.38
CA THR A 4 -2.52 -86.31 -24.98
C THR A 4 -1.46 -85.25 -24.58
N ARG A 5 -1.96 -84.15 -23.97
CA ARG A 5 -1.33 -82.87 -23.53
C ARG A 5 -0.08 -83.03 -22.63
N PRO A 6 0.81 -82.01 -22.47
CA PRO A 6 0.63 -81.06 -21.36
C PRO A 6 1.20 -79.61 -21.51
N VAL A 7 0.67 -78.80 -20.59
CA VAL A 7 1.04 -77.50 -19.99
C VAL A 7 2.55 -77.19 -19.88
N LEU A 8 2.98 -75.94 -20.17
CA LEU A 8 3.94 -75.20 -19.34
C LEU A 8 4.03 -73.68 -19.67
N GLN A 9 3.41 -72.89 -18.81
CA GLN A 9 3.83 -71.60 -18.27
C GLN A 9 5.12 -70.96 -18.81
N CYS A 10 5.00 -69.73 -19.33
CA CYS A 10 6.12 -68.80 -19.42
C CYS A 10 5.67 -67.43 -18.92
N MET A 11 5.70 -67.28 -17.60
CA MET A 11 5.46 -66.01 -16.92
C MET A 11 6.72 -65.15 -17.02
N ARG A 12 6.78 -64.28 -18.04
CA ARG A 12 7.63 -63.09 -18.16
C ARG A 12 6.82 -62.13 -19.05
N VAL A 13 6.70 -60.82 -18.82
CA VAL A 13 7.72 -59.77 -18.71
C VAL A 13 6.98 -58.49 -18.22
N ILE A 14 7.76 -57.45 -17.91
CA ILE A 14 7.43 -56.00 -17.98
C ILE A 14 6.94 -55.43 -16.64
N GLY A 15 7.56 -54.43 -16.01
CA GLY A 15 8.67 -53.57 -16.38
C GLY A 15 8.82 -52.54 -15.25
N ALA A 16 10.04 -52.07 -15.02
CA ALA A 16 10.31 -51.05 -14.01
C ALA A 16 9.61 -49.73 -14.38
N ALA A 17 8.69 -49.26 -13.54
CA ALA A 17 8.13 -47.91 -13.63
C ALA A 17 8.66 -47.07 -12.47
N LEU A 18 9.80 -46.40 -12.71
CA LEU A 18 10.28 -45.31 -11.87
C LEU A 18 9.38 -44.09 -12.12
N VAL A 19 8.36 -43.92 -11.29
CA VAL A 19 7.52 -42.72 -11.28
C VAL A 19 8.31 -41.62 -10.58
N VAL A 20 8.99 -40.77 -11.36
CA VAL A 20 9.59 -39.53 -10.85
C VAL A 20 8.44 -38.53 -10.63
N ALA A 21 7.97 -38.43 -9.40
CA ALA A 21 7.02 -37.40 -9.00
C ALA A 21 7.72 -36.04 -8.98
N LEU A 22 7.55 -35.23 -10.03
CA LEU A 22 7.91 -33.81 -10.02
C LEU A 22 6.93 -33.07 -9.11
N SER A 23 7.32 -32.85 -7.86
CA SER A 23 6.63 -31.95 -6.95
C SER A 23 6.80 -30.51 -7.42
N LEU A 24 5.78 -29.93 -8.07
CA LEU A 24 5.70 -28.48 -8.31
C LEU A 24 5.44 -27.77 -6.98
N GLY A 25 6.50 -27.43 -6.26
CA GLY A 25 6.42 -26.50 -5.13
C GLY A 25 6.15 -25.09 -5.64
N ALA A 26 4.99 -24.53 -5.30
CA ALA A 26 4.69 -23.12 -5.55
C ALA A 26 5.62 -22.26 -4.67
N VAL A 27 6.68 -21.72 -5.27
CA VAL A 27 7.51 -20.69 -4.64
C VAL A 27 6.69 -19.40 -4.55
N ALA A 28 6.22 -19.07 -3.35
CA ALA A 28 5.63 -17.77 -3.04
C ALA A 28 6.70 -16.69 -3.28
N GLN A 29 6.58 -15.96 -4.38
CA GLN A 29 7.44 -14.82 -4.66
C GLN A 29 6.99 -13.67 -3.77
N ALA A 30 7.86 -13.27 -2.83
CA ALA A 30 7.64 -12.05 -2.06
C ALA A 30 7.61 -10.86 -3.03
N ALA A 31 6.55 -10.07 -2.97
CA ALA A 31 6.48 -8.83 -3.75
C ALA A 31 7.65 -7.92 -3.37
N PRO A 32 8.31 -7.26 -4.34
CA PRO A 32 9.36 -6.31 -4.02
C PRO A 32 8.82 -5.21 -3.09
N PRO A 33 9.66 -4.72 -2.16
CA PRO A 33 9.23 -3.68 -1.21
C PRO A 33 8.76 -2.44 -1.97
N ALA A 34 7.63 -1.88 -1.54
CA ALA A 34 7.05 -0.69 -2.14
C ALA A 34 8.11 0.43 -2.23
N GLN A 35 8.19 1.05 -3.40
CA GLN A 35 9.18 2.10 -3.66
C GLN A 35 8.91 3.29 -2.74
N THR A 36 9.98 3.94 -2.31
CA THR A 36 9.87 5.15 -1.51
C THR A 36 9.76 6.35 -2.43
N VAL A 37 8.65 7.07 -2.35
CA VAL A 37 8.32 8.23 -3.18
C VAL A 37 8.09 9.46 -2.33
N THR A 38 8.36 10.64 -2.87
CA THR A 38 8.02 11.90 -2.20
C THR A 38 6.70 12.42 -2.76
N ARG A 39 5.71 12.60 -1.88
CA ARG A 39 4.39 13.16 -2.18
C ARG A 39 4.26 14.50 -1.48
N CYS A 40 3.94 15.55 -2.23
CA CYS A 40 3.75 16.90 -1.69
C CYS A 40 2.33 17.37 -1.97
N GLY A 41 1.65 17.87 -0.95
CA GLY A 41 0.22 18.13 -1.05
C GLY A 41 -0.41 18.70 0.22
N TRP A 42 -1.74 18.82 0.17
CA TRP A 42 -2.55 19.17 1.33
C TRP A 42 -2.64 17.97 2.26
N PHE A 43 -2.14 18.11 3.48
CA PHE A 43 -2.32 17.15 4.55
C PHE A 43 -3.50 17.61 5.41
N ASP A 44 -4.57 16.84 5.41
CA ASP A 44 -5.79 17.14 6.16
C ASP A 44 -5.94 16.14 7.31
N ASN A 45 -6.26 16.65 8.51
CA ASN A 45 -6.55 15.89 9.72
C ASN A 45 -7.80 16.50 10.36
N PRO A 46 -9.00 16.15 9.87
CA PRO A 46 -10.24 16.72 10.37
C PRO A 46 -10.59 16.21 11.77
N THR A 47 -10.13 15.01 12.13
CA THR A 47 -10.41 14.38 13.43
C THR A 47 -9.29 13.42 13.87
N PRO A 48 -9.08 13.21 15.18
CA PRO A 48 -8.02 12.33 15.68
C PRO A 48 -8.05 10.92 15.06
N GLY A 49 -6.90 10.49 14.53
CA GLY A 49 -6.72 9.18 13.89
C GLY A 49 -7.13 9.14 12.42
N ASN A 50 -7.64 10.24 11.85
CA ASN A 50 -7.95 10.37 10.43
C ASN A 50 -6.99 11.37 9.78
N ALA A 51 -6.36 10.97 8.69
CA ALA A 51 -5.55 11.87 7.88
C ALA A 51 -5.49 11.44 6.42
N THR A 52 -5.51 12.42 5.52
CA THR A 52 -5.29 12.23 4.08
C THR A 52 -4.20 13.17 3.58
N LEU A 53 -3.50 12.75 2.52
CA LEU A 53 -2.61 13.61 1.75
C LEU A 53 -3.14 13.72 0.32
N VAL A 54 -3.46 14.94 -0.08
CA VAL A 54 -3.98 15.30 -1.40
C VAL A 54 -2.82 15.90 -2.21
N ASP A 55 -2.24 15.11 -3.12
CA ASP A 55 -1.14 15.50 -4.02
C ASP A 55 -1.59 15.53 -5.49
N LYS A 56 -0.69 15.84 -6.43
CA LYS A 56 -1.01 15.87 -7.87
C LYS A 56 -1.56 14.56 -8.45
N ASP A 57 -1.32 13.43 -7.79
CA ASP A 57 -1.69 12.10 -8.28
C ASP A 57 -3.01 11.60 -7.67
N GLY A 58 -3.53 12.28 -6.64
CA GLY A 58 -4.83 11.94 -6.05
C GLY A 58 -4.93 12.25 -4.57
N GLU A 59 -5.77 11.50 -3.89
CA GLU A 59 -5.90 11.49 -2.44
C GLU A 59 -5.28 10.20 -1.91
N TRP A 60 -4.51 10.31 -0.84
CA TRP A 60 -3.82 9.19 -0.21
C TRP A 60 -4.25 9.09 1.23
N THR A 61 -4.81 7.94 1.62
CA THR A 61 -5.17 7.68 3.01
C THR A 61 -3.90 7.49 3.83
N VAL A 62 -3.68 8.36 4.82
CA VAL A 62 -2.57 8.25 5.76
C VAL A 62 -3.01 7.55 7.05
N GLY A 63 -4.23 7.84 7.50
CA GLY A 63 -4.84 7.16 8.64
C GLY A 63 -6.36 7.24 8.57
N GLN A 64 -7.02 6.18 9.01
CA GLN A 64 -8.46 6.09 9.21
C GLN A 64 -8.74 5.45 10.56
N GLN A 65 -9.54 6.13 11.38
CA GLN A 65 -9.87 5.66 12.73
C GLN A 65 -10.55 4.27 12.66
N GLY A 66 -10.01 3.31 13.40
CA GLY A 66 -10.49 1.92 13.39
C GLY A 66 -10.10 1.11 12.15
N GLY A 67 -9.31 1.68 11.23
CA GLY A 67 -8.88 1.06 9.98
C GLY A 67 -7.39 1.24 9.70
N HIS A 68 -7.06 1.49 8.42
CA HIS A 68 -5.69 1.66 7.95
C HIS A 68 -4.94 2.77 8.71
N GLN A 69 -3.68 2.53 9.08
CA GLN A 69 -2.80 3.51 9.71
C GLN A 69 -1.40 3.35 9.15
N ALA A 70 -0.86 4.43 8.58
CA ALA A 70 0.53 4.47 8.17
C ALA A 70 1.46 4.31 9.38
N GLU A 71 2.52 3.52 9.23
CA GLU A 71 3.64 3.53 10.17
C GLU A 71 4.42 4.85 10.07
N GLY A 72 5.07 5.23 11.17
CA GLY A 72 5.91 6.44 11.23
C GLY A 72 5.16 7.68 11.72
N THR A 73 5.85 8.83 11.70
CA THR A 73 5.35 10.06 12.31
C THR A 73 4.71 10.97 11.27
N TRP A 74 3.52 11.47 11.57
CA TRP A 74 2.85 12.49 10.78
C TRP A 74 3.65 13.81 10.79
N PRO A 75 3.42 14.71 9.80
CA PRO A 75 4.04 16.03 9.83
C PRO A 75 3.61 16.83 11.06
N THR A 76 4.59 17.40 11.76
CA THR A 76 4.35 18.40 12.81
C THR A 76 4.30 19.79 12.19
N PHE A 77 3.22 20.53 12.45
CA PHE A 77 3.02 21.86 11.90
C PHE A 77 3.25 22.96 12.96
N PRO A 78 4.04 24.00 12.67
CA PRO A 78 4.00 25.21 13.46
C PRO A 78 2.66 25.93 13.24
N PRO A 79 2.19 26.75 14.22
CA PRO A 79 0.89 27.43 14.14
C PRO A 79 0.68 28.22 12.84
N ALA A 80 1.72 28.87 12.31
CA ALA A 80 1.65 29.64 11.07
C ALA A 80 1.46 28.81 9.79
N ARG A 81 1.61 27.48 9.86
CA ARG A 81 1.46 26.54 8.72
C ARG A 81 0.29 25.57 8.91
N TRP A 82 -0.49 25.76 9.96
CA TRP A 82 -1.68 24.97 10.25
C TRP A 82 -2.91 25.84 10.16
N VAL A 83 -3.89 25.42 9.38
CA VAL A 83 -5.20 26.06 9.32
C VAL A 83 -6.13 25.24 10.20
N ALA A 84 -6.49 25.79 11.35
CA ALA A 84 -7.47 25.17 12.23
C ALA A 84 -8.86 25.19 11.58
N THR A 85 -9.57 24.08 11.68
CA THR A 85 -10.93 23.89 11.14
C THR A 85 -11.96 23.55 12.22
N GLY A 86 -11.53 23.45 13.48
CA GLY A 86 -12.40 23.16 14.60
C GLY A 86 -11.68 23.20 15.94
N THR A 87 -12.22 22.49 16.92
CA THR A 87 -11.61 22.35 18.25
C THR A 87 -10.47 21.34 18.25
N GLY A 88 -9.52 21.50 19.17
CA GLY A 88 -8.40 20.56 19.33
C GLY A 88 -7.37 20.68 18.22
N SER A 89 -6.92 19.55 17.66
CA SER A 89 -5.90 19.48 16.61
C SER A 89 -6.46 19.46 15.19
N ALA A 90 -7.78 19.61 15.02
CA ALA A 90 -8.43 19.53 13.72
C ALA A 90 -7.94 20.65 12.79
N GLY A 91 -7.58 20.29 11.57
CA GLY A 91 -7.11 21.23 10.58
C GLY A 91 -6.36 20.59 9.43
N TYR A 92 -5.74 21.46 8.64
CA TYR A 92 -4.93 21.05 7.50
C TYR A 92 -3.71 21.94 7.32
N GLY A 93 -2.74 21.45 6.56
CA GLY A 93 -1.55 22.19 6.18
C GLY A 93 -0.93 21.66 4.90
N CYS A 94 0.04 22.39 4.35
CA CYS A 94 0.80 21.92 3.20
C CYS A 94 2.00 21.09 3.68
N ALA A 95 2.23 19.90 3.14
CA ALA A 95 3.34 19.03 3.56
C ALA A 95 3.98 18.27 2.40
N CYS A 96 5.22 17.84 2.60
CA CYS A 96 5.87 16.83 1.77
C CYS A 96 6.19 15.61 2.64
N LEU A 97 5.71 14.45 2.22
CA LEU A 97 5.95 13.17 2.86
C LEU A 97 6.83 12.30 1.95
N LYS A 98 7.90 11.75 2.50
CA LYS A 98 8.65 10.65 1.87
C LYS A 98 8.02 9.35 2.38
N VAL A 99 7.36 8.61 1.49
CA VAL A 99 6.45 7.52 1.87
C VAL A 99 6.68 6.24 1.06
N ARG A 100 6.25 5.12 1.62
CA ARG A 100 5.84 3.94 0.85
C ARG A 100 4.32 3.92 0.81
N ALA A 101 3.74 3.55 -0.33
CA ALA A 101 2.30 3.52 -0.53
C ALA A 101 1.87 2.30 -1.35
N ARG A 102 0.61 1.92 -1.19
CA ARG A 102 -0.12 0.97 -2.02
C ARG A 102 -0.93 1.76 -3.04
N ASP A 103 -0.54 1.66 -4.30
CA ASP A 103 -1.18 2.43 -5.37
C ASP A 103 -2.59 1.90 -5.70
N ASP A 104 -2.85 0.62 -5.47
CA ASP A 104 -4.14 -0.04 -5.69
C ASP A 104 -5.23 0.42 -4.72
N THR A 105 -4.86 0.69 -3.47
CA THR A 105 -5.77 1.19 -2.42
C THR A 105 -5.60 2.67 -2.11
N GLN A 106 -4.63 3.35 -2.73
CA GLN A 106 -4.20 4.72 -2.41
C GLN A 106 -3.92 4.93 -0.92
N GLU A 107 -3.24 3.98 -0.30
CA GLU A 107 -2.91 4.02 1.13
C GLU A 107 -1.41 4.23 1.35
N VAL A 108 -1.05 5.21 2.16
CA VAL A 108 0.33 5.37 2.66
C VAL A 108 0.58 4.31 3.72
N THR A 109 1.51 3.39 3.48
CA THR A 109 1.82 2.32 4.43
C THR A 109 2.91 2.71 5.42
N THR A 110 3.88 3.51 5.00
CA THR A 110 4.96 4.00 5.86
C THR A 110 5.31 5.44 5.52
N ILE A 111 5.41 6.30 6.53
CA ILE A 111 5.99 7.63 6.45
C ILE A 111 7.45 7.54 6.90
N VAL A 112 8.37 7.67 5.95
CA VAL A 112 9.82 7.65 6.20
C VAL A 112 10.30 9.02 6.71
N ALA A 113 9.73 10.10 6.18
CA ALA A 113 9.98 11.46 6.65
C ALA A 113 8.78 12.37 6.31
N ALA A 114 8.56 13.39 7.13
CA ALA A 114 7.47 14.34 6.95
C ALA A 114 7.94 15.76 7.23
N THR A 115 7.63 16.69 6.32
CA THR A 115 8.02 18.09 6.45
C THR A 115 6.84 19.02 6.15
N ALA A 116 6.47 19.85 7.14
CA ALA A 116 5.51 20.93 6.94
C ALA A 116 6.07 22.03 6.03
N GLN A 117 5.32 22.39 5.00
CA GLN A 117 5.62 23.44 4.03
C GLN A 117 4.83 24.72 4.32
N PRO A 118 5.28 25.89 3.83
CA PRO A 118 4.43 27.07 3.80
C PRO A 118 3.11 26.80 3.07
N LEU A 119 1.98 27.27 3.59
CA LEU A 119 0.66 27.09 2.96
C LEU A 119 0.64 27.60 1.50
N LYS A 120 1.39 28.67 1.24
CA LYS A 120 1.54 29.25 -0.10
C LYS A 120 2.06 28.25 -1.12
N THR A 121 2.89 27.29 -0.72
CA THR A 121 3.42 26.25 -1.62
C THR A 121 2.28 25.47 -2.29
N CYS A 122 1.35 24.94 -1.50
CA CYS A 122 0.21 24.20 -2.06
C CYS A 122 -0.80 25.11 -2.77
N ARG A 123 -1.03 26.34 -2.26
CA ARG A 123 -1.94 27.31 -2.91
C ARG A 123 -1.48 27.76 -4.29
N GLN A 124 -0.18 27.77 -4.53
CA GLN A 124 0.40 28.16 -5.82
C GLN A 124 0.64 26.97 -6.75
N ASP A 125 0.51 25.75 -6.25
CA ASP A 125 0.61 24.56 -7.08
C ASP A 125 -0.64 24.43 -7.97
N LYS A 126 -0.42 24.43 -9.28
CA LYS A 126 -1.49 24.32 -10.28
C LYS A 126 -2.24 22.99 -10.17
N ALA A 127 -1.57 21.91 -9.77
CA ALA A 127 -2.19 20.60 -9.62
C ALA A 127 -3.10 20.51 -8.39
N LEU A 128 -3.00 21.46 -7.46
CA LEU A 128 -3.78 21.50 -6.21
C LEU A 128 -4.82 22.63 -6.18
N GLN A 129 -5.02 23.32 -7.30
CA GLN A 129 -6.05 24.36 -7.40
C GLN A 129 -7.44 23.76 -7.14
N GLY A 130 -8.20 24.40 -6.26
CA GLY A 130 -9.52 23.93 -5.84
C GLY A 130 -9.50 22.69 -4.94
N ARG A 131 -8.32 22.27 -4.45
CA ARG A 131 -8.17 21.11 -3.55
C ARG A 131 -7.69 21.47 -2.15
N GLU A 132 -7.67 22.77 -1.81
CA GLU A 132 -7.46 23.19 -0.42
C GLU A 132 -8.67 22.74 0.41
N PRO A 133 -8.48 22.02 1.54
CA PRO A 133 -9.59 21.61 2.39
C PRO A 133 -10.42 22.80 2.87
N GLU A 134 -11.72 22.57 3.05
CA GLU A 134 -12.64 23.60 3.52
C GLU A 134 -12.32 24.01 4.96
N ASN A 135 -12.49 25.30 5.27
CA ASN A 135 -12.39 25.80 6.63
C ASN A 135 -13.75 26.35 7.09
N PRO A 136 -14.49 25.60 7.93
CA PRO A 136 -15.81 26.03 8.41
C PRO A 136 -15.76 27.16 9.45
N LEU A 137 -14.58 27.54 9.93
CA LEU A 137 -14.39 28.66 10.85
C LEU A 137 -14.26 30.02 10.14
N LYS A 138 -14.33 30.04 8.80
CA LYS A 138 -14.19 31.24 7.97
C LYS A 138 -15.41 31.49 7.10
#